data_AF-A0A9P7EAP4-F1
#
_entry.id   AF-A0A9P7EAP4-F1
#
_cell.length_a   1.000
_cell.length_b   1.000
_cell.length_c   1.000
_cell.angle_alpha   90.00
_cell.angle_beta   90.00
_cell.angle_gamma   90.00
#
_symmetry.space_group_name_H-M   'P 1'
#
loop_
_entity.id
_entity.type
_entity.pdbx_description
1 polymer ?
#
loop_
_entity_poly.entity_id
_entity_poly.type
_entity_poly.pdbx_seq_one_letter_code
_entity_poly.pdbx_strand_id
1 'polypeptide(L)'
;MPASTNSAGPSAAKTDLQGLELAEHHFGPLLHPIRATQNAWTNYSINRLHTNQKYHTAVSVSRKGFEHGSEDGSEQYAYDKCSNEAWLFDSVKACVSQIEDEMDIENGILQKCITFLWNDTVLDDEEPRSTDHIVRIYSPTTPMYIDVHLKHHRRSRRSEVEWQYSLGYKIQRRPSAMADNAVTIKKELKMGGPPHVYAYNGWQTLCWGCYDECDWNYGERWHRIECGRVELHEEEVIDVHEALFGELEKPAETDSEAMLAYQRSLVRGIRLLLAAVGISYDVACTDDESDDRPYELMLEGLSDKWVARGIRNTCGLRLTRDAEEEREGAKERREEAKGDDDERDYDSDY
;
A
#
# COMPACT_ATOMS: atom_id res chain seq x y z
N MET A 1 -28.67 30.96 -57.36
CA MET A 1 -28.72 30.15 -56.12
C MET A 1 -27.35 29.54 -55.93
N PRO A 2 -26.62 29.88 -54.86
CA PRO A 2 -25.27 29.40 -54.65
C PRO A 2 -25.28 27.97 -54.09
N ALA A 3 -24.32 27.17 -54.55
CA ALA A 3 -24.07 25.82 -54.08
C ALA A 3 -23.56 25.88 -52.63
N SER A 4 -24.22 25.14 -51.74
CA SER A 4 -23.79 24.97 -50.36
C SER A 4 -22.55 24.08 -50.32
N THR A 5 -21.40 24.67 -50.00
CA THR A 5 -20.18 23.94 -49.66
C THR A 5 -20.39 23.26 -48.32
N ASN A 6 -20.53 21.93 -48.33
CA ASN A 6 -20.40 21.11 -47.14
C ASN A 6 -18.97 21.25 -46.61
N SER A 7 -18.84 21.99 -45.51
CA SER A 7 -17.71 21.98 -44.61
C SER A 7 -17.47 20.55 -44.15
N ALA A 8 -16.41 19.90 -44.67
CA ALA A 8 -15.87 18.69 -44.09
C ALA A 8 -15.40 19.02 -42.67
N GLY A 9 -16.18 18.60 -41.68
CA GLY A 9 -15.72 18.56 -40.28
C GLY A 9 -14.49 17.66 -40.16
N PRO A 10 -13.62 17.92 -39.17
CA PRO A 10 -12.35 17.23 -39.03
C PRO A 10 -12.60 15.73 -38.91
N SER A 11 -12.00 14.97 -39.82
CA SER A 11 -11.94 13.51 -39.77
C SER A 11 -11.35 13.11 -38.42
N ALA A 12 -12.18 12.53 -37.56
CA ALA A 12 -11.74 11.80 -36.39
C ALA A 12 -10.95 10.59 -36.90
N ALA A 13 -9.64 10.75 -37.06
CA ALA A 13 -8.73 9.64 -37.18
C ALA A 13 -8.89 8.81 -35.89
N LYS A 14 -9.62 7.70 -35.98
CA LYS A 14 -9.49 6.62 -35.01
C LYS A 14 -8.02 6.24 -35.04
N THR A 15 -7.27 6.65 -34.04
CA THR A 15 -5.87 6.31 -33.91
C THR A 15 -5.77 4.80 -33.79
N ASP A 16 -5.25 4.15 -34.84
CA ASP A 16 -4.95 2.70 -34.91
C ASP A 16 -3.79 2.29 -33.96
N LEU A 17 -3.53 3.08 -32.92
CA LEU A 17 -2.45 2.85 -31.96
C LEU A 17 -2.71 1.53 -31.23
N GLN A 18 -1.66 0.70 -31.15
CA GLN A 18 -1.69 -0.59 -30.47
C GLN A 18 -0.38 -0.83 -29.73
N GLY A 19 -0.38 -1.81 -28.84
CA GLY A 19 0.81 -2.18 -28.09
C GLY A 19 1.34 -1.03 -27.25
N LEU A 20 2.66 -0.90 -27.21
CA LEU A 20 3.35 0.10 -26.40
C LEU A 20 3.02 1.53 -26.84
N GLU A 21 2.79 1.78 -28.14
CA GLU A 21 2.44 3.11 -28.65
C GLU A 21 1.10 3.61 -28.08
N LEU A 22 0.14 2.70 -27.89
CA LEU A 22 -1.14 3.03 -27.24
C LEU A 22 -0.94 3.38 -25.76
N ALA A 23 -0.08 2.62 -25.07
CA ALA A 23 0.21 2.85 -23.66
C ALA A 23 0.89 4.20 -23.44
N GLU A 24 1.91 4.51 -24.23
CA GLU A 24 2.62 5.80 -24.21
C GLU A 24 1.70 6.98 -24.58
N HIS A 25 0.80 6.79 -25.54
CA HIS A 25 -0.15 7.85 -25.91
C HIS A 25 -1.08 8.25 -24.77
N HIS A 26 -1.53 7.28 -23.96
CA HIS A 26 -2.48 7.53 -22.87
C HIS A 26 -1.84 7.80 -21.52
N PHE A 27 -0.67 7.22 -21.25
CA PHE A 27 -0.06 7.20 -19.93
C PHE A 27 1.40 7.67 -19.92
N GLY A 28 1.92 8.09 -21.07
CA GLY A 28 3.31 8.47 -21.23
C GLY A 28 3.69 9.77 -20.49
N PRO A 29 5.00 9.95 -20.23
CA PRO A 29 6.06 8.99 -20.51
C PRO A 29 6.01 7.80 -19.54
N LEU A 30 6.08 6.57 -20.08
CA LEU A 30 6.32 5.38 -19.27
C LEU A 30 7.79 5.35 -18.81
N LEU A 31 8.06 4.73 -17.66
CA LEU A 31 9.43 4.59 -17.17
C LEU A 31 10.05 3.39 -17.89
N HIS A 32 11.04 3.61 -18.75
CA HIS A 32 11.85 2.56 -19.38
C HIS A 32 11.09 1.27 -19.75
N PRO A 33 10.05 1.34 -20.62
CA PRO A 33 9.17 0.21 -20.87
C PRO A 33 9.91 -1.00 -21.44
N ILE A 34 9.68 -2.17 -20.85
CA ILE A 34 10.30 -3.42 -21.29
C ILE A 34 9.60 -3.98 -22.53
N ARG A 35 10.33 -4.80 -23.28
CA ARG A 35 9.78 -5.49 -24.45
C ARG A 35 8.72 -6.50 -24.01
N ALA A 36 7.54 -6.39 -24.59
CA ALA A 36 6.48 -7.38 -24.47
C ALA A 36 5.69 -7.48 -25.78
N THR A 37 4.78 -8.45 -25.85
CA THR A 37 3.92 -8.59 -27.04
C THR A 37 3.02 -7.38 -27.20
N GLN A 38 2.70 -7.02 -28.45
CA GLN A 38 1.73 -5.96 -28.77
C GLN A 38 0.39 -6.19 -28.05
N ASN A 39 -0.10 -7.43 -28.01
CA ASN A 39 -1.35 -7.76 -27.33
C ASN A 39 -1.29 -7.50 -25.82
N ALA A 40 -0.16 -7.76 -25.16
CA ALA A 40 -0.01 -7.51 -23.72
C ALA A 40 -0.12 -6.01 -23.39
N TRP A 41 0.61 -5.16 -24.11
CA TRP A 41 0.54 -3.71 -23.94
C TRP A 41 -0.83 -3.12 -24.34
N THR A 42 -1.48 -3.67 -25.38
CA THR A 42 -2.86 -3.28 -25.73
C THR A 42 -3.83 -3.62 -24.59
N ASN A 43 -3.78 -4.84 -24.05
CA ASN A 43 -4.64 -5.25 -22.95
C ASN A 43 -4.40 -4.42 -21.69
N TYR A 44 -3.13 -4.18 -21.33
CA TYR A 44 -2.76 -3.28 -20.25
C TYR A 44 -3.40 -1.90 -20.43
N SER A 45 -3.30 -1.33 -21.64
CA SER A 45 -3.81 0.01 -21.91
C SER A 45 -5.33 0.08 -21.81
N ILE A 46 -6.04 -0.88 -22.41
CA ILE A 46 -7.51 -0.96 -22.35
C ILE A 46 -7.96 -1.15 -20.89
N ASN A 47 -7.29 -2.05 -20.16
CA ASN A 47 -7.58 -2.33 -18.76
C ASN A 47 -7.44 -1.07 -17.90
N ARG A 48 -6.30 -0.37 -18.01
CA ARG A 48 -6.02 0.85 -17.24
C ARG A 48 -6.98 1.99 -17.60
N LEU A 49 -7.30 2.17 -18.88
CA LEU A 49 -8.29 3.15 -19.33
C LEU A 49 -9.67 2.87 -18.73
N HIS A 50 -10.15 1.63 -18.85
CA HIS A 50 -11.46 1.23 -18.33
C HIS A 50 -11.53 1.39 -16.80
N THR A 51 -10.44 1.02 -16.12
CA THR A 51 -10.36 1.13 -14.65
C THR A 51 -10.35 2.61 -14.24
N ASN A 52 -9.54 3.46 -14.88
CA ASN A 52 -9.47 4.90 -14.58
C ASN A 52 -10.75 5.68 -14.98
N GLN A 53 -11.55 5.17 -15.91
CA GLN A 53 -12.86 5.76 -16.23
C GLN A 53 -13.88 5.50 -15.12
N LYS A 54 -13.77 4.35 -14.44
CA LYS A 54 -14.70 3.91 -13.40
C LYS A 54 -14.26 4.34 -12.00
N TYR A 55 -12.96 4.42 -11.78
CA TYR A 55 -12.32 4.61 -10.48
C TYR A 55 -11.39 5.81 -10.50
N HIS A 56 -11.18 6.40 -9.33
CA HIS A 56 -10.29 7.54 -9.18
C HIS A 56 -8.82 7.10 -9.11
N THR A 57 -7.94 7.87 -9.77
CA THR A 57 -6.48 7.74 -9.63
C THR A 57 -5.96 8.72 -8.57
N ALA A 58 -4.76 8.47 -8.04
CA ALA A 58 -4.13 9.35 -7.03
C ALA A 58 -3.92 10.80 -7.49
N VAL A 59 -3.97 11.08 -8.79
CA VAL A 59 -3.80 12.42 -9.36
C VAL A 59 -5.13 13.07 -9.77
N SER A 60 -6.24 12.33 -9.78
CA SER A 60 -7.51 12.80 -10.36
C SER A 60 -8.34 13.75 -9.49
N VAL A 61 -7.97 13.99 -8.23
CA VAL A 61 -8.71 14.87 -7.32
C VAL A 61 -8.20 16.31 -7.47
N SER A 62 -8.78 17.05 -8.41
CA SER A 62 -8.65 18.50 -8.45
C SER A 62 -9.64 19.12 -7.45
N ARG A 63 -9.13 19.75 -6.39
CA ARG A 63 -9.89 20.48 -5.36
C ARG A 63 -10.67 21.71 -5.89
N LYS A 64 -10.77 21.89 -7.22
CA LYS A 64 -11.48 22.98 -7.89
C LYS A 64 -12.97 22.68 -7.96
N GLY A 65 -13.68 22.94 -6.86
CA GLY A 65 -15.14 22.85 -6.83
C GLY A 65 -15.79 23.36 -5.54
N PHE A 66 -15.02 23.57 -4.47
CA PHE A 66 -15.55 24.07 -3.20
C PHE A 66 -15.49 25.61 -3.14
N GLU A 67 -16.14 26.29 -4.08
CA GLU A 67 -16.59 27.66 -3.83
C GLU A 67 -17.97 27.59 -3.17
N HIS A 68 -18.06 28.19 -1.98
CA HIS A 68 -19.25 28.34 -1.15
C HIS A 68 -20.55 28.49 -1.94
N GLY A 69 -21.51 27.60 -1.70
CA GLY A 69 -22.87 27.81 -2.19
C GLY A 69 -23.86 26.71 -1.84
N SER A 70 -24.32 26.66 -0.58
CA SER A 70 -25.76 26.68 -0.26
C SER A 70 -25.99 26.45 1.24
N GLU A 71 -26.55 27.46 1.89
CA GLU A 71 -27.27 27.29 3.16
C GLU A 71 -28.54 26.47 2.89
N ASP A 72 -28.49 25.14 3.06
CA ASP A 72 -29.71 24.39 3.39
C ASP A 72 -29.38 23.14 4.22
N GLY A 73 -30.02 23.05 5.39
CA GLY A 73 -29.60 22.25 6.55
C GLY A 73 -29.81 20.75 6.43
N SER A 74 -29.14 20.09 5.48
CA SER A 74 -29.07 18.62 5.38
C SER A 74 -27.64 18.07 5.13
N GLU A 75 -26.61 18.90 5.29
CA GLU A 75 -25.22 18.62 4.86
C GLU A 75 -24.37 17.72 5.78
N GLN A 76 -24.87 17.26 6.92
CA GLN A 76 -23.99 16.62 7.92
C GLN A 76 -23.46 15.24 7.51
N TYR A 77 -24.12 14.55 6.56
CA TYR A 77 -23.66 13.24 6.04
C TYR A 77 -22.83 13.35 4.75
N ALA A 78 -22.78 14.51 4.11
CA ALA A 78 -22.02 14.73 2.87
C ALA A 78 -20.57 15.19 3.15
N TYR A 79 -20.34 15.87 4.28
CA TYR A 79 -19.00 16.29 4.72
C TYR A 79 -18.10 15.11 5.10
N ASP A 80 -18.65 14.07 5.72
CA ASP A 80 -17.90 12.95 6.30
C ASP A 80 -17.37 11.94 5.26
N LYS A 81 -18.09 11.77 4.14
CA LYS A 81 -17.60 10.89 3.05
C LYS A 81 -16.46 11.55 2.26
N CYS A 82 -16.49 12.88 2.14
CA CYS A 82 -15.49 13.62 1.38
C CYS A 82 -14.14 13.70 2.13
N SER A 83 -14.16 13.75 3.47
CA SER A 83 -12.94 13.69 4.30
C SER A 83 -12.25 12.34 4.23
N ASN A 84 -13.00 11.23 4.27
CA ASN A 84 -12.41 9.88 4.35
C ASN A 84 -11.76 9.46 3.03
N GLU A 85 -12.37 9.84 1.89
CA GLU A 85 -11.72 9.66 0.60
C GLU A 85 -10.48 10.55 0.49
N ALA A 86 -10.61 11.84 0.80
CA ALA A 86 -9.49 12.80 0.72
C ALA A 86 -8.27 12.37 1.57
N TRP A 87 -8.50 11.82 2.76
CA TRP A 87 -7.43 11.31 3.62
C TRP A 87 -6.54 10.29 2.91
N LEU A 88 -7.12 9.22 2.35
CA LEU A 88 -6.34 8.20 1.66
C LEU A 88 -5.61 8.76 0.43
N PHE A 89 -6.27 9.65 -0.33
CA PHE A 89 -5.63 10.30 -1.49
C PHE A 89 -4.40 11.12 -1.07
N ASP A 90 -4.54 11.95 -0.05
CA ASP A 90 -3.48 12.83 0.44
C ASP A 90 -2.33 12.00 1.04
N SER A 91 -2.65 10.96 1.83
CA SER A 91 -1.64 10.05 2.41
C SER A 91 -0.88 9.29 1.31
N VAL A 92 -1.58 8.67 0.33
CA VAL A 92 -0.91 7.98 -0.79
C VAL A 92 -0.05 8.94 -1.59
N LYS A 93 -0.56 10.14 -1.90
CA LYS A 93 0.19 11.15 -2.63
C LYS A 93 1.47 11.54 -1.90
N ALA A 94 1.41 11.79 -0.59
CA ALA A 94 2.57 12.13 0.21
C ALA A 94 3.60 10.98 0.24
N CYS A 95 3.16 9.75 0.53
CA CYS A 95 4.04 8.57 0.60
C CYS A 95 4.72 8.30 -0.74
N VAL A 96 3.97 8.36 -1.85
CA VAL A 96 4.51 8.06 -3.18
C VAL A 96 5.43 9.17 -3.68
N SER A 97 5.18 10.43 -3.32
CA SER A 97 6.09 11.54 -3.68
C SER A 97 7.49 11.33 -3.09
N GLN A 98 7.59 10.83 -1.86
CA GLN A 98 8.88 10.51 -1.24
C GLN A 98 9.65 9.44 -2.05
N ILE A 99 8.95 8.41 -2.53
CA ILE A 99 9.55 7.36 -3.36
C ILE A 99 9.98 7.93 -4.73
N GLU A 100 9.19 8.82 -5.33
CA GLU A 100 9.53 9.49 -6.58
C GLU A 100 10.79 10.35 -6.42
N ASP A 101 10.89 11.11 -5.33
CA ASP A 101 12.07 11.92 -5.00
C ASP A 101 13.32 11.04 -4.80
N GLU A 102 13.20 9.90 -4.11
CA GLU A 102 14.30 8.93 -3.94
C GLU A 102 14.77 8.27 -5.24
N MET A 103 13.88 8.18 -6.22
CA MET A 103 14.16 7.63 -7.54
C MET A 103 14.69 8.68 -8.52
N ASP A 104 14.75 9.95 -8.12
CA ASP A 104 15.07 11.08 -8.99
C ASP A 104 14.17 11.12 -10.24
N ILE A 105 12.87 10.87 -10.06
CA ILE A 105 11.86 10.95 -11.12
C ILE A 105 10.88 12.10 -10.86
N GLU A 106 10.23 12.57 -11.92
CA GLU A 106 9.25 13.65 -11.79
C GLU A 106 8.08 13.25 -10.88
N ASN A 107 7.78 14.12 -9.92
CA ASN A 107 6.64 13.96 -9.01
C ASN A 107 5.33 13.74 -9.78
N GLY A 108 4.61 12.70 -9.40
CA GLY A 108 3.33 12.28 -9.99
C GLY A 108 3.41 11.16 -11.04
N ILE A 109 4.61 10.70 -11.45
CA ILE A 109 4.73 9.58 -12.39
C ILE A 109 4.16 8.27 -11.81
N LEU A 110 4.62 7.85 -10.63
CA LEU A 110 4.12 6.67 -9.92
C LEU A 110 2.70 6.91 -9.38
N GLN A 111 2.37 8.13 -8.99
CA GLN A 111 1.01 8.45 -8.52
C GLN A 111 -0.04 8.19 -9.62
N LYS A 112 0.26 8.52 -10.88
CA LYS A 112 -0.64 8.22 -12.03
C LYS A 112 -0.86 6.73 -12.23
N CYS A 113 0.04 5.89 -11.73
CA CYS A 113 -0.04 4.44 -11.82
C CYS A 113 -0.95 3.81 -10.77
N ILE A 114 -1.39 4.57 -9.77
CA ILE A 114 -2.17 4.06 -8.63
C ILE A 114 -3.64 4.44 -8.79
N THR A 115 -4.51 3.43 -8.74
CA THR A 115 -5.97 3.57 -8.88
C THR A 115 -6.68 2.92 -7.70
N PHE A 116 -7.61 3.67 -7.08
CA PHE A 116 -8.37 3.22 -5.92
C PHE A 116 -9.62 2.46 -6.35
N LEU A 117 -9.65 1.14 -6.15
CA LEU A 117 -10.79 0.31 -6.52
C LEU A 117 -11.86 0.27 -5.43
N TRP A 118 -11.43 0.35 -4.16
CA TRP A 118 -12.28 0.33 -2.98
C TRP A 118 -11.64 1.14 -1.86
N ASN A 119 -12.43 1.96 -1.18
CA ASN A 119 -12.05 2.65 0.03
C ASN A 119 -13.25 2.62 1.00
N ASP A 120 -13.07 1.95 2.13
CA ASP A 120 -13.98 1.99 3.27
C ASP A 120 -13.17 2.40 4.50
N THR A 121 -12.97 3.71 4.62
CA THR A 121 -12.26 4.35 5.74
C THR A 121 -13.25 4.98 6.68
N VAL A 122 -13.05 4.74 7.97
CA VAL A 122 -13.74 5.42 9.07
C VAL A 122 -12.68 6.10 9.92
N LEU A 123 -12.80 7.42 10.01
CA LEU A 123 -11.93 8.26 10.84
C LEU A 123 -12.52 8.43 12.24
N ASP A 124 -11.65 8.69 13.22
CA ASP A 124 -11.96 9.09 14.59
C ASP A 124 -11.00 10.24 14.93
N ASP A 125 -11.53 11.46 15.08
CA ASP A 125 -10.74 12.70 15.24
C ASP A 125 -9.60 12.86 14.20
N GLU A 126 -9.93 12.68 12.92
CA GLU A 126 -9.00 12.74 11.77
C GLU A 126 -8.01 11.57 11.65
N GLU A 127 -7.93 10.67 12.64
CA GLU A 127 -7.10 9.45 12.57
C GLU A 127 -7.89 8.25 12.03
N PRO A 128 -7.28 7.37 11.23
CA PRO A 128 -7.96 6.19 10.68
C PRO A 128 -8.22 5.14 11.76
N ARG A 129 -9.48 5.09 12.24
CA ARG A 129 -9.94 4.04 13.16
C ARG A 129 -10.04 2.69 12.47
N SER A 130 -10.62 2.64 11.28
CA SER A 130 -10.70 1.40 10.51
C SER A 130 -10.64 1.68 9.02
N THR A 131 -9.88 0.88 8.29
CA THR A 131 -9.74 0.98 6.84
C THR A 131 -9.84 -0.39 6.19
N ASP A 132 -10.49 -0.42 5.03
CA ASP A 132 -10.49 -1.53 4.07
C ASP A 132 -10.27 -0.93 2.68
N HIS A 133 -9.06 -1.08 2.14
CA HIS A 133 -8.64 -0.48 0.88
C HIS A 133 -8.28 -1.55 -0.13
N ILE A 134 -8.75 -1.40 -1.38
CA ILE A 134 -8.22 -2.15 -2.52
C ILE A 134 -7.68 -1.15 -3.51
N VAL A 135 -6.37 -1.26 -3.78
CA VAL A 135 -5.64 -0.36 -4.66
C VAL A 135 -4.97 -1.16 -5.76
N ARG A 136 -4.96 -0.63 -6.98
CA ARG A 136 -4.27 -1.24 -8.12
C ARG A 136 -3.11 -0.36 -8.56
N ILE A 137 -1.93 -0.95 -8.63
CA ILE A 137 -0.70 -0.32 -9.10
C ILE A 137 -0.40 -0.86 -10.49
N TYR A 138 -0.61 -0.05 -11.52
CA TYR A 138 -0.19 -0.37 -12.87
C TYR A 138 1.31 -0.16 -12.99
N SER A 139 2.05 -1.17 -13.47
CA SER A 139 3.49 -1.00 -13.65
C SER A 139 3.78 0.12 -14.66
N PRO A 140 4.73 1.02 -14.36
CA PRO A 140 5.19 2.01 -15.32
C PRO A 140 6.13 1.43 -16.38
N THR A 141 6.69 0.22 -16.18
CA THR A 141 7.71 -0.36 -17.08
C THR A 141 7.23 -1.63 -17.78
N THR A 142 6.27 -2.36 -17.21
CA THR A 142 5.80 -3.65 -17.72
C THR A 142 4.28 -3.62 -17.98
N PRO A 143 3.74 -4.46 -18.89
CA PRO A 143 2.31 -4.57 -19.10
C PRO A 143 1.65 -5.45 -18.00
N MET A 144 1.93 -5.17 -16.73
CA MET A 144 1.41 -5.87 -15.55
C MET A 144 0.78 -4.86 -14.58
N TYR A 145 0.07 -5.38 -13.57
CA TYR A 145 -0.33 -4.59 -12.41
C TYR A 145 -0.29 -5.44 -11.15
N ILE A 146 -0.28 -4.77 -10.00
CA ILE A 146 -0.38 -5.40 -8.68
C ILE A 146 -1.64 -4.87 -8.01
N ASP A 147 -2.51 -5.78 -7.56
CA ASP A 147 -3.58 -5.43 -6.63
C ASP A 147 -3.04 -5.52 -5.21
N VAL A 148 -3.28 -4.50 -4.40
CA VAL A 148 -2.88 -4.40 -2.99
C VAL A 148 -4.15 -4.25 -2.16
N HIS A 149 -4.24 -4.99 -1.07
CA HIS A 149 -5.35 -4.92 -0.13
C HIS A 149 -4.83 -4.65 1.27
N LEU A 150 -5.37 -3.63 1.92
CA LEU A 150 -5.12 -3.32 3.33
C LEU A 150 -6.43 -3.44 4.09
N LYS A 151 -6.40 -4.14 5.21
CA LYS A 151 -7.42 -4.06 6.25
C LYS A 151 -6.76 -3.67 7.56
N HIS A 152 -7.15 -2.55 8.15
CA HIS A 152 -6.62 -2.06 9.42
C HIS A 152 -7.76 -1.68 10.36
N HIS A 153 -7.57 -1.93 11.65
CA HIS A 153 -8.46 -1.52 12.71
C HIS A 153 -7.64 -1.14 13.94
N ARG A 154 -7.89 0.05 14.47
CA ARG A 154 -7.34 0.54 15.72
C ARG A 154 -8.43 1.29 16.48
N ARG A 155 -8.69 0.89 17.72
CA ARG A 155 -9.67 1.57 18.56
C ARG A 155 -9.23 1.57 20.02
N SER A 156 -9.04 2.77 20.55
CA SER A 156 -8.88 2.97 21.99
C SER A 156 -10.22 2.78 22.69
N ARG A 157 -10.22 2.00 23.76
CA ARG A 157 -11.33 1.82 24.69
C ARG A 157 -10.86 2.20 26.11
N ARG A 158 -11.78 2.14 27.08
CA ARG A 158 -11.50 2.62 28.45
C ARG A 158 -10.30 1.93 29.13
N SER A 159 -10.08 0.66 28.85
CA SER A 159 -9.05 -0.17 29.49
C SER A 159 -8.28 -1.06 28.50
N GLU A 160 -8.55 -0.92 27.21
CA GLU A 160 -8.00 -1.80 26.17
C GLU A 160 -7.81 -1.01 24.87
N VAL A 161 -6.88 -1.45 24.04
CA VAL A 161 -6.69 -0.94 22.68
C VAL A 161 -6.89 -2.11 21.74
N GLU A 162 -7.90 -2.05 20.90
CA GLU A 162 -8.02 -2.99 19.79
C GLU A 162 -7.05 -2.55 18.71
N TRP A 163 -6.22 -3.45 18.22
CA TRP A 163 -5.36 -3.19 17.07
C TRP A 163 -5.14 -4.47 16.30
N GLN A 164 -5.40 -4.39 14.99
CA GLN A 164 -5.06 -5.44 14.04
C GLN A 164 -4.95 -4.86 12.63
N TYR A 165 -4.08 -5.44 11.82
CA TYR A 165 -4.05 -5.18 10.39
C TYR A 165 -3.61 -6.41 9.61
N SER A 166 -3.93 -6.40 8.32
CA SER A 166 -3.44 -7.35 7.33
C SER A 166 -3.20 -6.60 6.04
N LEU A 167 -2.03 -6.81 5.45
CA LEU A 167 -1.64 -6.28 4.16
C LEU A 167 -1.23 -7.42 3.24
N GLY A 168 -1.77 -7.43 2.03
CA GLY A 168 -1.49 -8.46 1.05
C GLY A 168 -1.57 -7.92 -0.37
N TYR A 169 -1.08 -8.71 -1.31
CA TYR A 169 -1.00 -8.31 -2.71
C TYR A 169 -1.20 -9.49 -3.66
N LYS A 170 -1.49 -9.18 -4.92
CA LYS A 170 -1.62 -10.15 -6.01
C LYS A 170 -1.07 -9.57 -7.30
N ILE A 171 -0.06 -10.23 -7.86
CA ILE A 171 0.59 -9.82 -9.10
C ILE A 171 -0.17 -10.38 -10.30
N GLN A 172 -0.56 -9.50 -11.22
CA GLN A 172 -1.30 -9.84 -12.43
C GLN A 172 -0.39 -9.73 -13.65
N ARG A 173 0.37 -10.80 -13.91
CA ARG A 173 1.41 -10.85 -14.96
C ARG A 173 0.86 -10.83 -16.38
N ARG A 174 -0.42 -11.17 -16.56
CA ARG A 174 -1.10 -11.24 -17.86
C ARG A 174 -2.47 -10.60 -17.74
N PRO A 175 -2.54 -9.27 -17.62
CA PRO A 175 -3.81 -8.60 -17.41
C PRO A 175 -4.76 -8.85 -18.58
N SER A 176 -5.97 -9.26 -18.27
CA SER A 176 -7.10 -9.21 -19.21
C SER A 176 -7.42 -7.76 -19.55
N ALA A 177 -7.92 -7.49 -20.76
CA ALA A 177 -8.45 -6.16 -21.10
C ALA A 177 -9.60 -5.73 -20.19
N MET A 178 -10.34 -6.70 -19.62
CA MET A 178 -11.37 -6.48 -18.62
C MET A 178 -10.83 -6.88 -17.25
N ALA A 179 -10.48 -5.88 -16.45
CA ALA A 179 -9.99 -6.06 -15.10
C ALA A 179 -11.09 -6.48 -14.14
N ASP A 180 -10.73 -7.25 -13.12
CA ASP A 180 -11.62 -7.47 -12.00
C ASP A 180 -11.85 -6.16 -11.24
N ASN A 181 -13.09 -6.01 -10.78
CA ASN A 181 -13.52 -4.89 -9.95
C ASN A 181 -13.38 -5.24 -8.46
N ALA A 182 -13.46 -4.21 -7.60
CA ALA A 182 -13.38 -4.38 -6.16
C ALA A 182 -14.32 -5.46 -5.58
N VAL A 183 -15.56 -5.56 -6.06
CA VAL A 183 -16.53 -6.55 -5.53
C VAL A 183 -16.09 -7.97 -5.87
N THR A 184 -15.51 -8.20 -7.06
CA THR A 184 -14.93 -9.50 -7.41
C THR A 184 -13.72 -9.79 -6.53
N ILE A 185 -12.80 -8.83 -6.38
CA ILE A 185 -11.60 -8.98 -5.55
C ILE A 185 -11.97 -9.30 -4.09
N LYS A 186 -12.93 -8.59 -3.49
CA LYS A 186 -13.37 -8.86 -2.10
C LYS A 186 -13.89 -10.29 -1.89
N LYS A 187 -14.43 -10.93 -2.93
CA LYS A 187 -14.88 -12.34 -2.85
C LYS A 187 -13.74 -13.34 -2.89
N GLU A 188 -12.56 -12.94 -3.39
CA GLU A 188 -11.37 -13.77 -3.37
C GLU A 188 -10.71 -13.80 -1.98
N LEU A 189 -10.92 -12.75 -1.18
CA LEU A 189 -10.35 -12.56 0.15
C LEU A 189 -11.16 -13.32 1.21
N LYS A 190 -10.49 -13.91 2.20
CA LYS A 190 -11.17 -14.61 3.30
C LYS A 190 -11.80 -13.59 4.26
N MET A 191 -13.02 -13.87 4.71
CA MET A 191 -13.59 -13.13 5.85
C MET A 191 -12.85 -13.51 7.14
N GLY A 192 -12.36 -12.51 7.86
CA GLY A 192 -11.69 -12.71 9.15
C GLY A 192 -10.72 -11.57 9.50
N GLY A 193 -9.89 -11.83 10.51
CA GLY A 193 -8.71 -11.05 10.86
C GLY A 193 -7.43 -11.76 10.43
N PRO A 194 -6.25 -11.17 10.74
CA PRO A 194 -4.97 -11.82 10.54
C PRO A 194 -4.90 -13.18 11.26
N PRO A 195 -4.02 -14.11 10.82
CA PRO A 195 -3.13 -14.00 9.65
C PRO A 195 -3.78 -14.47 8.34
N HIS A 196 -5.06 -14.83 8.34
CA HIS A 196 -5.61 -15.72 7.31
C HIS A 196 -6.32 -15.02 6.13
N VAL A 197 -6.19 -13.70 5.97
CA VAL A 197 -6.93 -12.92 4.96
C VAL A 197 -6.56 -13.32 3.53
N TYR A 198 -5.27 -13.58 3.27
CA TYR A 198 -4.70 -13.74 1.92
C TYR A 198 -4.35 -15.19 1.52
N ALA A 199 -4.89 -16.19 2.21
CA ALA A 199 -4.46 -17.58 2.05
C ALA A 199 -4.88 -18.28 0.73
N TYR A 200 -5.54 -17.59 -0.20
CA TYR A 200 -6.19 -18.22 -1.37
C TYR A 200 -6.16 -17.34 -2.63
N ASN A 201 -6.51 -17.95 -3.78
CA ASN A 201 -6.75 -17.27 -5.05
C ASN A 201 -5.56 -16.47 -5.60
N GLY A 202 -4.34 -16.87 -5.25
CA GLY A 202 -3.10 -16.23 -5.70
C GLY A 202 -2.76 -14.92 -5.00
N TRP A 203 -3.47 -14.58 -3.92
CA TRP A 203 -3.04 -13.54 -3.00
C TRP A 203 -1.87 -14.03 -2.16
N GLN A 204 -0.97 -13.10 -1.83
CA GLN A 204 0.14 -13.31 -0.92
C GLN A 204 0.00 -12.34 0.26
N THR A 205 0.38 -12.79 1.45
CA THR A 205 0.47 -11.94 2.63
C THR A 205 1.78 -11.17 2.57
N LEU A 206 1.73 -9.85 2.71
CA LEU A 206 2.93 -9.04 2.86
C LEU A 206 3.34 -9.00 4.33
N CYS A 207 2.45 -8.50 5.17
CA CYS A 207 2.63 -8.49 6.61
C CYS A 207 1.29 -8.36 7.33
N TRP A 208 1.29 -8.69 8.61
CA TRP A 208 0.15 -8.53 9.49
C TRP A 208 0.61 -8.33 10.93
N GLY A 209 -0.24 -7.71 11.72
CA GLY A 209 -0.03 -7.53 13.15
C GLY A 209 -1.36 -7.42 13.89
N CYS A 210 -1.37 -7.81 15.15
CA CYS A 210 -2.47 -7.63 16.08
C CYS A 210 -1.95 -7.69 17.52
N TYR A 211 -2.73 -7.21 18.48
CA TYR A 211 -2.51 -7.62 19.86
C TYR A 211 -3.04 -9.03 20.08
N ASP A 212 -2.37 -9.80 20.93
CA ASP A 212 -2.81 -11.14 21.28
C ASP A 212 -4.12 -11.07 22.08
N GLU A 213 -5.22 -11.37 21.39
CA GLU A 213 -6.54 -11.54 22.00
C GLU A 213 -6.78 -12.99 22.47
N CYS A 214 -5.78 -13.88 22.35
CA CYS A 214 -5.91 -15.23 22.89
C CYS A 214 -6.07 -15.20 24.41
N ASP A 215 -6.86 -16.14 24.94
CA ASP A 215 -7.11 -16.37 26.36
C ASP A 215 -8.03 -15.39 27.11
N TRP A 216 -9.09 -14.88 26.47
CA TRP A 216 -10.11 -14.05 27.15
C TRP A 216 -9.49 -12.81 27.80
N ASN A 217 -8.51 -12.24 27.10
CA ASN A 217 -7.67 -11.17 27.57
C ASN A 217 -8.43 -9.83 27.54
N TYR A 218 -9.32 -9.62 28.51
CA TYR A 218 -10.16 -8.42 28.61
C TYR A 218 -10.12 -7.84 30.03
N GLY A 219 -10.37 -6.54 30.14
CA GLY A 219 -10.41 -5.85 31.44
C GLY A 219 -9.05 -5.83 32.12
N GLU A 220 -8.98 -6.19 33.41
CA GLU A 220 -7.73 -6.13 34.21
C GLU A 220 -6.63 -7.10 33.74
N ARG A 221 -6.96 -8.08 32.90
CA ARG A 221 -5.98 -9.02 32.33
C ARG A 221 -5.42 -8.55 31.00
N TRP A 222 -6.08 -7.59 30.32
CA TRP A 222 -5.68 -7.16 28.99
C TRP A 222 -4.24 -6.60 28.97
N HIS A 223 -3.44 -7.10 28.03
CA HIS A 223 -2.04 -6.70 27.85
C HIS A 223 -1.74 -6.43 26.37
N ARG A 224 -0.81 -5.51 26.09
CA ARG A 224 -0.41 -5.12 24.72
C ARG A 224 0.62 -6.08 24.13
N ILE A 225 0.30 -7.37 24.14
CA ILE A 225 1.20 -8.39 23.60
C ILE A 225 1.11 -8.33 22.08
N GLU A 226 2.09 -7.72 21.44
CA GLU A 226 2.14 -7.61 19.99
C GLU A 226 2.49 -8.95 19.33
N CYS A 227 1.65 -9.35 18.38
CA CYS A 227 1.82 -10.50 17.50
C CYS A 227 1.85 -10.00 16.06
N GLY A 228 2.84 -10.40 15.27
CA GLY A 228 2.93 -9.98 13.88
C GLY A 228 4.05 -10.67 13.12
N ARG A 229 4.00 -10.55 11.79
CA ARG A 229 5.01 -11.10 10.90
C ARG A 229 5.01 -10.41 9.54
N VAL A 230 6.21 -10.25 8.97
CA VAL A 230 6.40 -10.04 7.53
C VAL A 230 6.48 -11.41 6.88
N GLU A 231 5.48 -11.75 6.05
CA GLU A 231 5.31 -13.06 5.42
C GLU A 231 5.78 -13.05 3.97
N LEU A 232 6.92 -12.42 3.72
CA LEU A 232 7.57 -12.40 2.42
C LEU A 232 8.76 -13.36 2.36
N HIS A 233 9.03 -13.88 1.18
CA HIS A 233 10.25 -14.60 0.83
C HIS A 233 11.07 -13.81 -0.20
N GLU A 234 12.38 -14.09 -0.31
CA GLU A 234 13.29 -13.38 -1.24
C GLU A 234 12.76 -13.37 -2.68
N GLU A 235 12.27 -14.52 -3.15
CA GLU A 235 11.69 -14.70 -4.49
C GLU A 235 10.48 -13.80 -4.72
N GLU A 236 9.67 -13.59 -3.68
CA GLU A 236 8.44 -12.79 -3.76
C GLU A 236 8.73 -11.29 -3.81
N VAL A 237 9.79 -10.84 -3.13
CA VAL A 237 10.25 -9.45 -3.20
C VAL A 237 10.81 -9.15 -4.60
N ILE A 238 11.57 -10.09 -5.18
CA ILE A 238 12.05 -10.00 -6.55
C ILE A 238 10.86 -9.92 -7.51
N ASP A 239 9.87 -10.80 -7.35
CA ASP A 239 8.66 -10.82 -8.18
C ASP A 239 7.89 -9.48 -8.14
N VAL A 240 7.78 -8.85 -6.97
CA VAL A 240 7.19 -7.51 -6.82
C VAL A 240 8.01 -6.48 -7.58
N HIS A 241 9.33 -6.47 -7.38
CA HIS A 241 10.21 -5.53 -8.07
C HIS A 241 10.10 -5.70 -9.59
N GLU A 242 10.19 -6.93 -10.10
CA GLU A 242 10.15 -7.20 -11.53
C GLU A 242 8.79 -6.87 -12.16
N ALA A 243 7.71 -7.11 -11.44
CA ALA A 243 6.39 -6.72 -11.89
C ALA A 243 6.27 -5.20 -12.03
N LEU A 244 6.85 -4.42 -11.11
CA LEU A 244 6.75 -2.96 -11.10
C LEU A 244 7.77 -2.29 -12.01
N PHE A 245 9.02 -2.73 -11.97
CA PHE A 245 10.16 -2.03 -12.54
C PHE A 245 10.91 -2.80 -13.64
N GLY A 246 10.57 -4.08 -13.85
CA GLY A 246 11.22 -4.93 -14.85
C GLY A 246 12.36 -5.77 -14.26
N GLU A 247 12.97 -6.62 -15.09
CA GLU A 247 14.00 -7.57 -14.66
C GLU A 247 15.14 -6.90 -13.89
N LEU A 248 15.54 -7.51 -12.78
CA LEU A 248 16.60 -7.01 -11.91
C LEU A 248 17.73 -8.03 -11.80
N GLU A 249 18.88 -7.70 -12.39
CA GLU A 249 20.05 -8.59 -12.35
C GLU A 249 20.70 -8.57 -10.97
N LYS A 250 20.84 -9.75 -10.36
CA LYS A 250 21.51 -9.90 -9.06
C LYS A 250 23.03 -9.73 -9.24
N PRO A 251 23.67 -8.76 -8.56
CA PRO A 251 25.11 -8.55 -8.65
C PRO A 251 25.92 -9.70 -8.07
N ALA A 252 27.22 -9.74 -8.38
CA ALA A 252 28.15 -10.65 -7.74
C ALA A 252 28.32 -10.29 -6.25
N GLU A 253 28.41 -11.31 -5.37
CA GLU A 253 28.55 -11.12 -3.91
C GLU A 253 29.79 -10.31 -3.51
N THR A 254 30.80 -10.24 -4.38
CA THR A 254 32.02 -9.47 -4.13
C THR A 254 31.85 -7.96 -4.34
N ASP A 255 30.78 -7.52 -5.00
CA ASP A 255 30.49 -6.11 -5.25
C ASP A 255 29.46 -5.59 -4.25
N SER A 256 29.95 -5.13 -3.10
CA SER A 256 29.09 -4.67 -2.00
C SER A 256 28.26 -3.44 -2.36
N GLU A 257 28.76 -2.55 -3.23
CA GLU A 257 28.04 -1.34 -3.62
C GLU A 257 26.89 -1.68 -4.56
N ALA A 258 27.16 -2.50 -5.58
CA ALA A 258 26.11 -2.98 -6.47
C ALA A 258 25.07 -3.82 -5.72
N MET A 259 25.50 -4.67 -4.79
CA MET A 259 24.58 -5.47 -3.97
C MET A 259 23.69 -4.59 -3.10
N LEU A 260 24.23 -3.53 -2.48
CA LEU A 260 23.42 -2.58 -1.72
C LEU A 260 22.40 -1.85 -2.60
N ALA A 261 22.79 -1.44 -3.81
CA ALA A 261 21.87 -0.80 -4.75
C ALA A 261 20.74 -1.75 -5.20
N TYR A 262 21.07 -3.03 -5.43
CA TYR A 262 20.11 -4.10 -5.69
C TYR A 262 19.12 -4.26 -4.53
N GLN A 263 19.61 -4.38 -3.29
CA GLN A 263 18.78 -4.54 -2.10
C GLN A 263 17.89 -3.31 -1.83
N ARG A 264 18.43 -2.09 -1.99
CA ARG A 264 17.66 -0.84 -1.92
C ARG A 264 16.53 -0.82 -2.94
N SER A 265 16.78 -1.32 -4.14
CA SER A 265 15.77 -1.41 -5.20
C SER A 265 14.64 -2.39 -4.85
N LEU A 266 14.97 -3.51 -4.19
CA LEU A 266 14.00 -4.47 -3.65
C LEU A 266 13.15 -3.85 -2.52
N VAL A 267 13.80 -3.23 -1.53
CA VAL A 267 13.12 -2.53 -0.42
C VAL A 267 12.15 -1.48 -0.95
N ARG A 268 12.57 -0.70 -1.95
CA ARG A 268 11.72 0.31 -2.60
C ARG A 268 10.46 -0.29 -3.23
N GLY A 269 10.56 -1.48 -3.85
CA GLY A 269 9.41 -2.18 -4.39
C GLY A 269 8.34 -2.48 -3.33
N ILE A 270 8.78 -2.95 -2.16
CA ILE A 270 7.89 -3.21 -1.02
C ILE A 270 7.33 -1.91 -0.43
N ARG A 271 8.16 -0.87 -0.28
CA ARG A 271 7.71 0.46 0.16
C ARG A 271 6.66 1.04 -0.77
N LEU A 272 6.72 0.79 -2.08
CA LEU A 272 5.67 1.23 -3.01
C LEU A 272 4.34 0.52 -2.76
N LEU A 273 4.34 -0.76 -2.36
CA LEU A 273 3.10 -1.45 -1.98
C LEU A 273 2.48 -0.84 -0.72
N LEU A 274 3.30 -0.48 0.28
CA LEU A 274 2.88 0.21 1.49
C LEU A 274 2.33 1.62 1.17
N ALA A 275 3.09 2.39 0.41
CA ALA A 275 2.73 3.75 0.01
C ALA A 275 1.43 3.79 -0.80
N ALA A 276 1.15 2.78 -1.62
CA ALA A 276 -0.08 2.70 -2.41
C ALA A 276 -1.35 2.60 -1.56
N VAL A 277 -1.24 2.17 -0.30
CA VAL A 277 -2.36 2.13 0.66
C VAL A 277 -2.22 3.19 1.77
N GLY A 278 -1.37 4.19 1.56
CA GLY A 278 -1.22 5.35 2.44
C GLY A 278 -0.30 5.12 3.64
N ILE A 279 0.55 4.08 3.60
CA ILE A 279 1.50 3.80 4.68
C ILE A 279 2.87 4.39 4.32
N SER A 280 3.29 5.42 5.06
CA SER A 280 4.63 6.00 4.99
C SER A 280 5.54 5.23 5.94
N TYR A 281 6.28 4.26 5.43
CA TYR A 281 7.26 3.51 6.22
C TYR A 281 8.64 3.66 5.57
N ASP A 282 9.56 4.31 6.28
CA ASP A 282 10.95 4.42 5.86
C ASP A 282 11.75 3.25 6.42
N VAL A 283 12.37 2.50 5.50
CA VAL A 283 13.14 1.30 5.83
C VAL A 283 14.59 1.61 5.53
N ALA A 284 15.37 1.74 6.60
CA ALA A 284 16.81 1.93 6.52
C ALA A 284 17.45 0.77 5.76
N CYS A 285 18.34 1.11 4.84
CA CYS A 285 19.16 0.19 4.07
C CYS A 285 20.62 0.17 4.54
N THR A 286 21.02 1.13 5.37
CA THR A 286 22.35 1.23 5.98
C THR A 286 22.25 1.65 7.46
N ASP A 287 23.34 1.47 8.23
CA ASP A 287 23.33 1.78 9.68
C ASP A 287 23.24 3.29 9.99
N ASP A 288 23.58 4.16 9.04
CA ASP A 288 23.45 5.62 9.15
C ASP A 288 22.03 6.14 8.86
N GLU A 289 21.14 5.29 8.33
CA GLU A 289 19.74 5.59 8.08
C GLU A 289 18.85 5.19 9.27
N SER A 290 17.76 5.91 9.50
CA SER A 290 16.73 5.57 10.48
C SER A 290 15.56 4.87 9.83
N ASP A 291 15.00 3.90 10.54
CA ASP A 291 13.68 3.37 10.24
C ASP A 291 12.63 4.33 10.84
N ASP A 292 11.69 4.84 10.04
CA ASP A 292 10.63 5.74 10.51
C ASP A 292 9.25 5.12 10.28
N ARG A 293 8.51 4.98 11.39
CA ARG A 293 7.24 4.28 11.44
C ARG A 293 6.09 5.16 10.93
N PRO A 294 5.06 4.57 10.33
CA PRO A 294 3.86 5.30 9.94
C PRO A 294 3.16 5.86 11.17
N TYR A 295 2.79 7.13 11.10
CA TYR A 295 2.09 7.84 12.18
C TYR A 295 0.60 7.46 12.23
N GLU A 296 -0.08 7.47 11.08
CA GLU A 296 -1.54 7.32 11.01
C GLU A 296 -1.99 5.84 11.04
N LEU A 297 -1.34 4.99 10.25
CA LEU A 297 -1.63 3.56 10.16
C LEU A 297 -0.57 2.76 10.90
N MET A 298 -0.79 2.55 12.19
CA MET A 298 0.12 1.82 13.07
C MET A 298 0.35 0.38 12.57
N LEU A 299 1.60 0.05 12.23
CA LEU A 299 2.01 -1.32 11.86
C LEU A 299 2.73 -2.07 12.97
N GLU A 300 3.17 -1.36 14.01
CA GLU A 300 3.81 -1.95 15.19
C GLU A 300 3.67 -1.03 16.40
N GLY A 301 3.53 -1.60 17.59
CA GLY A 301 3.22 -0.87 18.83
C GLY A 301 4.41 -0.71 19.77
N LEU A 302 5.32 -1.68 19.75
CA LEU A 302 6.53 -1.69 20.58
C LEU A 302 7.66 -0.88 19.95
N SER A 303 8.77 -0.72 20.67
CA SER A 303 9.94 0.01 20.15
C SER A 303 10.67 -0.77 19.05
N ASP A 304 10.45 -2.09 19.00
CA ASP A 304 11.06 -3.03 18.05
C ASP A 304 10.46 -2.83 16.65
N LYS A 305 11.27 -2.27 15.74
CA LYS A 305 10.89 -1.95 14.35
C LYS A 305 10.90 -3.22 13.48
N TRP A 306 10.14 -4.23 13.90
CA TRP A 306 10.17 -5.56 13.33
C TRP A 306 9.67 -5.59 11.89
N VAL A 307 8.79 -4.65 11.49
CA VAL A 307 8.32 -4.55 10.11
C VAL A 307 9.49 -4.19 9.19
N ALA A 308 10.23 -3.12 9.51
CA ALA A 308 11.41 -2.69 8.73
C ALA A 308 12.45 -3.81 8.63
N ARG A 309 12.79 -4.41 9.78
CA ARG A 309 13.74 -5.52 9.87
C ARG A 309 13.28 -6.72 9.06
N GLY A 310 12.00 -7.05 9.10
CA GLY A 310 11.40 -8.11 8.29
C GLY A 310 11.56 -7.85 6.79
N ILE A 311 11.25 -6.64 6.33
CA ILE A 311 11.43 -6.23 4.92
C ILE A 311 12.90 -6.30 4.52
N ARG A 312 13.83 -5.78 5.32
CA ARG A 312 15.27 -5.89 5.05
C ARG A 312 15.72 -7.34 4.88
N ASN A 313 15.37 -8.18 5.85
CA ASN A 313 15.77 -9.59 5.86
C ASN A 313 15.30 -10.32 4.61
N THR A 314 14.07 -10.05 4.14
CA THR A 314 13.53 -10.68 2.92
C THR A 314 14.16 -10.11 1.65
N CYS A 315 14.66 -8.87 1.69
CA CYS A 315 15.51 -8.30 0.65
C CYS A 315 16.97 -8.79 0.72
N GLY A 316 17.32 -9.68 1.65
CA GLY A 316 18.69 -10.18 1.84
C GLY A 316 19.64 -9.20 2.52
N LEU A 317 19.10 -8.14 3.13
CA LEU A 317 19.85 -7.10 3.83
C LEU A 317 19.75 -7.30 5.35
N ARG A 318 20.84 -7.03 6.07
CA ARG A 318 20.87 -7.02 7.54
C ARG A 318 21.79 -5.93 8.06
N LEU A 319 21.26 -5.08 8.94
CA LEU A 319 22.00 -4.02 9.63
C LEU A 319 22.71 -4.56 10.88
N THR A 320 23.71 -3.84 11.36
CA THR A 320 24.45 -4.25 12.57
C THR A 320 23.57 -4.21 13.83
N ARG A 321 22.62 -3.26 13.88
CA ARG A 321 21.67 -3.09 14.98
C ARG A 321 20.54 -4.12 15.02
N ASP A 322 20.23 -4.77 13.89
CA ASP A 322 19.02 -5.61 13.75
C ASP A 322 18.95 -6.75 14.79
N ALA A 323 20.10 -7.36 15.12
CA ALA A 323 20.16 -8.47 16.08
C ALA A 323 19.86 -8.01 17.52
N GLU A 324 20.26 -6.81 17.88
CA GLU A 324 20.03 -6.25 19.21
C GLU A 324 18.58 -5.77 19.34
N GLU A 325 18.06 -5.06 18.35
CA GLU A 325 16.66 -4.61 18.31
C GLU A 325 15.67 -5.79 18.37
N GLU A 326 15.97 -6.90 17.69
CA GLU A 326 15.16 -8.13 17.78
C GLU A 326 15.16 -8.72 19.20
N ARG A 327 16.33 -8.71 19.86
CA ARG A 327 16.49 -9.22 21.23
C ARG A 327 15.74 -8.34 22.24
N GLU A 328 15.84 -7.01 22.09
CA GLU A 328 15.15 -6.04 22.92
C GLU A 328 13.63 -6.12 22.72
N GLY A 329 13.16 -6.18 21.48
CA GLY A 329 11.73 -6.38 21.19
C GLY A 329 11.17 -7.68 21.74
N ALA A 330 11.93 -8.77 21.66
CA ALA A 330 11.55 -10.04 22.28
C ALA A 330 11.52 -9.96 23.83
N LYS A 331 12.31 -9.07 24.43
CA LYS A 331 12.27 -8.79 25.87
C LYS A 331 11.04 -7.96 26.24
N GLU A 332 10.77 -6.87 25.51
CA GLU A 332 9.59 -6.01 25.71
C GLU A 332 8.29 -6.81 25.60
N ARG A 333 8.12 -7.65 24.56
CA ARG A 333 6.95 -8.54 24.43
C ARG A 333 6.76 -9.46 25.63
N ARG A 334 7.85 -9.96 26.23
CA ARG A 334 7.79 -10.82 27.43
C ARG A 334 7.49 -10.03 28.70
N GLU A 335 7.89 -8.76 28.77
CA GLU A 335 7.57 -7.87 29.88
C GLU A 335 6.09 -7.48 29.84
N GLU A 336 5.58 -7.05 28.68
CA GLU A 336 4.16 -6.80 28.45
C GLU A 336 3.30 -8.03 28.76
N ALA A 337 3.77 -9.23 28.41
CA ALA A 337 3.04 -10.48 28.68
C ALA A 337 2.95 -10.86 30.16
N LYS A 338 3.82 -10.31 31.02
CA LYS A 338 3.74 -10.52 32.48
C LYS A 338 2.75 -9.58 33.15
N GLY A 339 2.49 -8.42 32.54
CA GLY A 339 1.74 -7.34 33.17
C GLY A 339 2.49 -6.67 34.32
N ASP A 340 1.93 -5.57 34.83
CA ASP A 340 2.36 -4.96 36.07
C ASP A 340 1.87 -5.82 37.24
N ASP A 341 2.68 -6.78 37.68
CA ASP A 341 2.50 -7.52 38.95
C ASP A 341 2.78 -6.60 40.18
N ASP A 342 2.40 -5.33 40.10
CA ASP A 342 2.56 -4.37 41.19
C ASP A 342 1.39 -4.48 42.18
N GLU A 343 1.62 -5.34 43.17
CA GLU A 343 1.44 -5.01 44.59
C GLU A 343 0.20 -4.18 44.94
N ARG A 344 -1.00 -4.67 44.60
CA ARG A 344 -2.18 -4.31 45.39
C ARG A 344 -2.23 -5.15 46.66
N ASP A 345 -1.23 -4.96 47.52
CA ASP A 345 -1.43 -5.09 48.96
C ASP A 345 -2.41 -3.97 49.36
N TYR A 346 -3.69 -4.22 49.12
CA TYR A 346 -4.72 -3.54 49.88
C TYR A 346 -4.56 -4.02 51.31
N ASP A 347 -3.75 -3.29 52.08
CA ASP A 347 -3.85 -3.27 53.54
C ASP A 347 -5.32 -3.00 53.87
N SER A 348 -6.00 -4.09 54.20
CA SER A 348 -7.32 -4.15 54.78
C SER A 348 -7.23 -3.57 56.19
N ASP A 349 -7.14 -2.24 56.29
CA ASP A 349 -7.32 -1.50 57.53
C ASP A 349 -8.21 -0.29 57.28
N TYR A 350 -9.54 -0.52 57.32
CA TYR A 350 -10.48 0.07 58.29
C TYR A 350 -11.95 -0.03 57.87
#